data_AF-A0A1W6UBI8-F1
#
_entry.id   AF-A0A1W6UBI8-F1
#
_cell.length_a   1.000
_cell.length_b   1.000
_cell.length_c   1.000
_cell.angle_alpha   90.00
_cell.angle_beta   90.00
_cell.angle_gamma   90.00
#
_symmetry.space_group_name_H-M   'P 1'
#
loop_
_entity.id
_entity.type
_entity.pdbx_description
1 polymer ?
#
loop_
_entity_poly.entity_id
_entity_poly.type
_entity_poly.pdbx_seq_one_letter_code
_entity_poly.pdbx_strand_id
1 'polypeptide(L)'
;MTTNNQSLDLEPLILPNAPDWFPLAWGWWVVLAATLLFVFGICLYVRWRKKHLRAKKTALTLLTQPTTPHTPSSALEILRQAALSYFPREEIAPLTGIAWYKFLDSHTKESRFVDKQHQWQEALYQNSSQGQHQSLVDDCVFWITYALPPKKKANNRD
;
A
#
# COMPACT_ATOMS: atom_id res chain seq x y z
N MET A 1 50.00 84.47 21.08
CA MET A 1 48.77 83.66 21.03
C MET A 1 49.13 82.18 21.09
N THR A 2 48.57 81.51 22.10
CA THR A 2 48.13 80.09 22.18
C THR A 2 47.80 79.46 20.83
N THR A 3 48.00 78.16 20.54
CA THR A 3 47.95 76.93 21.36
C THR A 3 48.73 75.81 20.63
N ASN A 4 49.53 75.03 21.36
CA ASN A 4 50.27 73.89 20.83
C ASN A 4 49.34 72.66 20.89
N ASN A 5 48.78 72.29 19.72
CA ASN A 5 47.75 71.28 19.62
C ASN A 5 48.38 69.88 19.67
N GLN A 6 48.66 69.37 20.87
CA GLN A 6 49.04 67.97 21.07
C GLN A 6 47.83 67.09 20.73
N SER A 7 47.81 66.52 19.52
CA SER A 7 46.88 65.46 19.16
C SER A 7 47.16 64.26 20.05
N LEU A 8 46.25 63.98 20.98
CA LEU A 8 46.25 62.73 21.74
C LEU A 8 46.24 61.57 20.76
N ASP A 9 47.24 60.71 20.85
CA ASP A 9 47.30 59.45 20.11
C ASP A 9 46.34 58.48 20.82
N LEU A 10 45.08 58.49 20.39
CA LEU A 10 44.07 57.58 20.91
C LEU A 10 44.26 56.22 20.26
N GLU A 11 44.59 55.23 21.10
CA GLU A 11 44.62 53.82 20.72
C GLU A 11 43.26 53.42 20.11
N PRO A 12 43.22 52.76 18.94
CA PRO A 12 41.98 52.43 18.28
C PRO A 12 41.13 51.53 19.18
N LEU A 13 39.89 51.94 19.47
CA LEU A 13 38.92 51.14 20.20
C LEU A 13 38.74 49.80 19.46
N ILE A 14 39.25 48.71 20.02
CA ILE A 14 38.92 47.35 19.58
C ILE A 14 37.50 47.08 20.06
N LEU A 15 36.49 47.30 19.22
CA LEU A 15 35.15 46.81 19.50
C LEU A 15 35.18 45.28 19.46
N PRO A 16 34.61 44.57 20.45
CA PRO A 16 34.44 43.13 20.32
C PRO A 16 33.58 42.88 19.08
N ASN A 17 34.06 41.99 18.20
CA ASN A 17 33.26 41.53 17.06
C ASN A 17 31.88 41.14 17.58
N ALA A 18 30.83 41.58 16.86
CA ALA A 18 29.46 41.18 17.16
C ALA A 18 29.43 39.66 17.34
N PRO A 19 28.74 39.12 18.35
CA PRO A 19 28.69 37.69 18.57
C PRO A 19 28.20 37.07 17.26
N ASP A 20 29.06 36.29 16.60
CA ASP A 20 28.67 35.55 15.42
C ASP A 20 27.45 34.72 15.80
N TRP A 21 26.28 35.10 15.30
CA TRP A 21 24.99 34.46 15.59
C TRP A 21 24.90 33.04 15.01
N PHE A 22 26.04 32.52 14.54
CA PHE A 22 26.26 31.14 14.18
C PHE A 22 26.78 30.36 15.38
N PRO A 23 25.82 29.81 16.14
CA PRO A 23 25.79 28.38 16.22
C PRO A 23 24.40 28.00 15.73
N LEU A 24 24.22 27.92 14.41
CA LEU A 24 23.19 27.03 13.90
C LEU A 24 23.67 25.62 14.23
N ALA A 25 23.51 25.27 15.50
CA ALA A 25 24.13 24.15 16.17
C ALA A 25 23.80 22.90 15.36
N TRP A 26 24.73 21.95 15.32
CA TRP A 26 24.58 20.68 14.63
C TRP A 26 23.24 19.98 14.94
N GLY A 27 22.59 20.31 16.06
CA GLY A 27 21.23 19.90 16.41
C GLY A 27 20.15 20.23 15.37
N TRP A 28 20.21 21.36 14.65
CA TRP A 28 19.24 21.63 13.58
C TRP A 28 19.38 20.67 12.42
N TRP A 29 20.61 20.31 12.05
CA TRP A 29 20.87 19.30 11.03
C TRP A 29 20.34 17.93 11.46
N VAL A 30 20.45 17.57 12.74
CA VAL A 30 19.85 16.34 13.28
C VAL A 30 18.33 16.38 13.17
N VAL A 31 17.69 17.49 13.52
CA VAL A 31 16.22 17.66 13.39
C VAL A 31 15.79 17.58 11.93
N LEU A 32 16.53 18.23 11.03
CA LEU A 32 16.26 18.22 9.58
C LEU A 32 16.41 16.80 9.01
N ALA A 33 17.48 16.09 9.36
CA ALA A 33 17.73 14.71 8.95
C ALA A 33 16.67 13.75 9.51
N ALA A 34 16.31 13.89 10.79
CA ALA A 34 15.26 13.09 11.42
C ALA A 34 13.89 13.33 10.76
N THR A 35 13.55 14.58 10.47
CA THR A 35 12.32 14.94 9.75
C THR A 35 12.31 14.35 8.36
N LEU A 36 13.42 14.44 7.62
CA LEU A 36 13.53 13.87 6.28
C LEU A 36 13.37 12.34 6.29
N LEU A 37 14.04 11.66 7.22
CA LEU A 37 13.91 10.21 7.39
C LEU A 37 12.49 9.80 7.78
N PHE A 38 11.85 10.58 8.66
CA PHE A 38 10.47 10.33 9.08
C PHE A 38 9.49 10.47 7.89
N VAL A 39 9.60 11.56 7.13
CA VAL A 39 8.80 11.78 5.92
C VAL A 39 9.08 10.69 4.89
N PHE A 40 10.34 10.31 4.70
CA PHE A 40 10.72 9.24 3.77
C PHE A 40 10.14 7.88 4.18
N GLY A 41 10.22 7.53 5.47
CA GLY A 41 9.62 6.32 6.04
C GLY A 41 8.10 6.30 5.86
N ILE A 42 7.41 7.41 6.16
CA ILE A 42 5.98 7.56 5.91
C ILE A 42 5.66 7.42 4.42
N CYS A 43 6.43 8.07 3.55
CA CYS A 43 6.21 8.02 2.11
C CYS A 43 6.34 6.59 1.57
N LEU A 44 7.40 5.87 1.96
CA LEU A 44 7.58 4.46 1.61
C LEU A 44 6.44 3.60 2.15
N TYR A 45 6.08 3.77 3.42
CA TYR A 45 5.00 3.03 4.06
C TYR A 45 3.66 3.24 3.36
N VAL A 46 3.32 4.49 3.07
CA VAL A 46 2.11 4.90 2.37
C VAL A 46 2.15 4.40 0.92
N ARG A 47 3.30 4.45 0.24
CA ARG A 47 3.45 3.95 -1.13
C ARG A 47 3.29 2.44 -1.20
N TRP A 48 3.82 1.70 -0.22
CA TRP A 48 3.60 0.27 -0.07
C TRP A 48 2.11 -0.02 0.15
N ARG A 49 1.49 0.60 1.16
CA ARG A 49 0.04 0.49 1.43
C ARG A 49 -0.82 0.84 0.21
N LYS A 50 -0.50 1.93 -0.51
CA LYS A 50 -1.24 2.41 -1.68
C LYS A 50 -1.16 1.46 -2.86
N LYS A 51 -0.04 0.74 -3.06
CA LYS A 51 0.06 -0.29 -4.11
C LYS A 51 -0.97 -1.40 -3.88
N HIS A 52 -1.09 -1.88 -2.64
CA HIS A 52 -2.05 -2.91 -2.27
C HIS A 52 -3.50 -2.40 -2.37
N LEU A 53 -3.77 -1.19 -1.87
CA LEU A 53 -5.12 -0.60 -1.91
C LEU A 53 -5.63 -0.36 -3.35
N ARG A 54 -4.73 0.02 -4.27
CA ARG A 54 -5.07 0.19 -5.68
C ARG A 54 -5.53 -1.11 -6.31
N ALA A 55 -4.88 -2.24 -6.01
CA ALA A 55 -5.24 -3.52 -6.61
C ALA A 55 -6.66 -3.97 -6.27
N LYS A 56 -7.11 -3.79 -5.00
CA LYS A 56 -8.52 -4.05 -4.62
C LYS A 56 -9.47 -3.15 -5.40
N LYS A 57 -9.19 -1.84 -5.43
CA LYS A 57 -10.08 -0.87 -6.09
C LYS A 57 -10.16 -1.15 -7.59
N THR A 58 -9.03 -1.42 -8.24
CA THR A 58 -8.96 -1.78 -9.66
C THR A 58 -9.71 -3.07 -9.94
N ALA A 59 -9.52 -4.13 -9.12
CA ALA A 59 -10.23 -5.39 -9.29
C ALA A 59 -11.76 -5.22 -9.17
N LEU A 60 -12.24 -4.47 -8.17
CA LEU A 60 -13.66 -4.15 -8.04
C LEU A 60 -14.17 -3.31 -9.21
N THR A 61 -13.44 -2.28 -9.62
CA THR A 61 -13.84 -1.45 -10.76
C THR A 61 -13.94 -2.29 -12.03
N LEU A 62 -13.00 -3.21 -12.27
CA LEU A 62 -13.06 -4.10 -13.42
C LEU A 62 -14.30 -5.00 -13.35
N LEU A 63 -14.54 -5.68 -12.23
CA LEU A 63 -15.67 -6.60 -12.08
C LEU A 63 -17.06 -5.93 -12.09
N THR A 64 -17.16 -4.69 -11.63
CA THR A 64 -18.43 -3.94 -11.59
C THR A 64 -18.68 -3.14 -12.86
N GLN A 65 -17.71 -3.05 -13.77
CA GLN A 65 -17.86 -2.26 -15.00
C GLN A 65 -18.81 -2.97 -15.98
N PRO A 66 -19.97 -2.35 -16.33
CA PRO A 66 -21.02 -2.98 -17.13
C PRO A 66 -20.67 -3.08 -18.63
N THR A 67 -19.60 -2.44 -19.06
CA THR A 67 -19.19 -2.38 -20.47
C THR A 67 -18.40 -3.61 -20.93
N THR A 68 -17.88 -4.41 -20.00
CA THR A 68 -17.13 -5.62 -20.33
C THR A 68 -17.94 -6.85 -19.95
N PRO A 69 -18.29 -7.72 -20.90
CA PRO A 69 -18.88 -9.00 -20.54
C PRO A 69 -17.87 -9.80 -19.71
N HIS A 70 -18.19 -10.03 -18.45
CA HIS A 70 -17.33 -10.80 -17.56
C HIS A 70 -17.65 -12.28 -17.73
N THR A 71 -16.68 -13.01 -18.26
CA THR A 71 -16.71 -14.47 -18.17
C THR A 71 -16.33 -14.87 -16.74
N PRO A 72 -16.84 -16.00 -16.24
CA PRO A 72 -16.43 -16.52 -14.93
C PRO A 72 -14.91 -16.73 -14.86
N SER A 73 -14.27 -17.09 -15.97
CA SER A 73 -12.81 -17.19 -16.09
C SER A 73 -12.10 -15.85 -15.85
N SER A 74 -12.53 -14.76 -16.47
CA SER A 74 -11.92 -13.43 -16.28
C SER A 74 -12.11 -12.94 -14.85
N ALA A 75 -13.27 -13.21 -14.26
CA ALA A 75 -13.55 -12.86 -12.87
C ALA A 75 -12.61 -13.58 -11.90
N LEU A 76 -12.35 -14.87 -12.12
CA LEU A 76 -11.43 -15.68 -11.32
C LEU A 76 -9.97 -15.24 -11.48
N GLU A 77 -9.56 -14.81 -12.68
CA GLU A 77 -8.23 -14.24 -12.92
C GLU A 77 -8.03 -12.92 -12.17
N ILE A 78 -9.03 -12.02 -12.24
CA ILE A 78 -9.01 -10.74 -11.52
C ILE A 78 -8.93 -11.00 -10.00
N LEU A 79 -9.71 -11.96 -9.50
CA LEU A 79 -9.67 -12.41 -8.12
C LEU A 79 -8.26 -12.88 -7.72
N ARG A 80 -7.63 -13.71 -8.56
CA ARG A 80 -6.28 -14.24 -8.32
C ARG A 80 -5.24 -13.12 -8.33
N GLN A 81 -5.34 -12.18 -9.25
CA GLN A 81 -4.46 -11.01 -9.30
C GLN A 81 -4.64 -10.11 -8.06
N ALA A 82 -5.89 -9.93 -7.61
CA ALA A 82 -6.18 -9.21 -6.37
C ALA A 82 -5.58 -9.92 -5.16
N ALA A 83 -5.72 -11.24 -5.04
CA ALA A 83 -5.11 -12.01 -3.95
C ALA A 83 -3.58 -11.92 -3.96
N LEU A 84 -2.94 -12.12 -5.13
CA LEU A 84 -1.47 -12.00 -5.29
C LEU A 84 -0.93 -10.62 -4.94
N SER A 85 -1.77 -9.59 -5.00
CA SER A 85 -1.38 -8.25 -4.59
C SER A 85 -1.41 -8.04 -3.07
N TYR A 86 -2.07 -8.90 -2.29
CA TYR A 86 -2.22 -8.75 -0.84
C TYR A 86 -1.57 -9.84 0.00
N PHE A 87 -1.37 -11.04 -0.54
CA PHE A 87 -0.68 -12.14 0.13
C PHE A 87 0.64 -12.45 -0.59
N PRO A 88 1.63 -13.03 0.12
CA PRO A 88 2.92 -13.37 -0.49
C PRO A 88 2.77 -14.38 -1.63
N ARG A 89 3.54 -14.16 -2.70
CA ARG A 89 3.49 -15.00 -3.90
C ARG A 89 3.89 -16.44 -3.60
N GLU A 90 4.79 -16.66 -2.64
CA GLU A 90 5.23 -18.01 -2.24
C GLU A 90 4.07 -18.89 -1.73
N GLU A 91 3.11 -18.29 -1.02
CA GLU A 91 1.96 -19.01 -0.46
C GLU A 91 0.88 -19.27 -1.51
N ILE A 92 0.59 -18.29 -2.38
CA ILE A 92 -0.51 -18.42 -3.35
C ILE A 92 -0.11 -19.09 -4.67
N ALA A 93 1.09 -18.82 -5.19
CA ALA A 93 1.51 -19.31 -6.50
C ALA A 93 1.37 -20.84 -6.68
N PRO A 94 1.68 -21.70 -5.68
CA PRO A 94 1.49 -23.13 -5.83
C PRO A 94 0.03 -23.58 -5.73
N LEU A 95 -0.88 -22.73 -5.24
CA LEU A 95 -2.29 -23.09 -5.08
C LEU A 95 -3.01 -23.11 -6.42
N THR A 96 -3.51 -24.29 -6.79
CA THR A 96 -4.31 -24.52 -8.00
C THR A 96 -5.52 -25.39 -7.70
N GLY A 97 -6.56 -25.28 -8.54
CA GLY A 97 -7.79 -26.07 -8.43
C GLY A 97 -8.43 -26.01 -7.05
N ILE A 98 -8.62 -27.17 -6.42
CA ILE A 98 -9.30 -27.31 -5.13
C ILE A 98 -8.55 -26.59 -4.00
N ALA A 99 -7.22 -26.61 -4.03
CA ALA A 99 -6.41 -25.94 -3.02
C ALA A 99 -6.61 -24.42 -3.06
N TRP A 100 -6.81 -23.86 -4.25
CA TRP A 100 -7.14 -22.46 -4.45
C TRP A 100 -8.53 -22.11 -3.88
N TYR A 101 -9.56 -22.91 -4.16
CA TYR A 101 -10.90 -22.68 -3.60
C TYR A 101 -10.92 -22.78 -2.07
N LYS A 102 -10.22 -23.76 -1.49
CA LYS A 102 -10.07 -23.87 -0.03
C LYS A 102 -9.38 -22.65 0.58
N PHE A 103 -8.37 -22.11 -0.09
CA PHE A 103 -7.72 -20.87 0.35
C PHE A 103 -8.69 -19.69 0.34
N LEU A 104 -9.47 -19.52 -0.73
CA LEU A 104 -10.48 -18.46 -0.80
C LEU A 104 -11.48 -18.58 0.36
N ASP A 105 -12.05 -19.77 0.57
CA ASP A 105 -13.01 -20.00 1.65
C ASP A 105 -12.38 -19.82 3.05
N SER A 106 -11.07 -20.07 3.22
CA SER A 106 -10.38 -19.83 4.49
C SER A 106 -10.29 -18.34 4.88
N HIS A 107 -10.44 -17.44 3.90
CA HIS A 107 -10.40 -15.99 4.09
C HIS A 107 -11.78 -15.35 4.15
N THR A 108 -12.85 -16.12 3.93
CA THR A 108 -14.24 -15.70 4.11
C THR A 108 -14.90 -16.48 5.24
N LYS A 109 -16.05 -15.98 5.74
CA LYS A 109 -16.85 -16.73 6.71
C LYS A 109 -17.74 -17.80 6.05
N GLU A 110 -17.88 -17.73 4.73
CA GLU A 110 -18.78 -18.57 3.95
C GLU A 110 -17.94 -19.39 2.95
N SER A 111 -18.28 -20.68 2.82
CA SER A 111 -17.62 -21.67 1.96
C SER A 111 -18.17 -21.67 0.52
N ARG A 112 -18.21 -20.51 -0.12
CA ARG A 112 -18.89 -20.38 -1.41
C ARG A 112 -18.15 -21.03 -2.57
N PHE A 113 -16.82 -21.11 -2.51
CA PHE A 113 -16.01 -21.56 -3.64
C PHE A 113 -15.88 -23.09 -3.69
N VAL A 114 -15.69 -23.73 -2.54
CA VAL A 114 -15.64 -25.20 -2.45
C VAL A 114 -17.02 -25.80 -2.71
N ASP A 115 -18.10 -25.24 -2.15
CA ASP A 115 -19.46 -25.76 -2.34
C ASP A 115 -19.91 -25.65 -3.82
N LYS A 116 -19.48 -24.60 -4.53
CA LYS A 116 -19.78 -24.38 -5.96
C LYS A 116 -18.68 -24.86 -6.90
N GLN A 117 -17.75 -25.70 -6.44
CA GLN A 117 -16.61 -26.15 -7.25
C GLN A 117 -17.04 -26.74 -8.60
N HIS A 118 -18.09 -27.58 -8.62
CA HIS A 118 -18.60 -28.18 -9.86
C HIS A 118 -19.11 -27.12 -10.85
N GLN A 119 -19.84 -26.10 -10.35
CA GLN A 119 -20.33 -25.00 -11.19
C GLN A 119 -19.18 -24.17 -11.75
N TRP A 120 -18.13 -23.94 -10.95
CA TRP A 120 -16.91 -23.27 -11.41
C TRP A 120 -16.21 -24.07 -12.51
N GLN A 121 -16.05 -25.38 -12.32
CA GLN A 121 -15.43 -26.25 -13.33
C GLN A 121 -16.24 -26.25 -14.62
N GLU A 122 -17.56 -26.45 -14.54
CA GLU A 122 -18.44 -26.38 -15.71
C GLU A 122 -18.34 -25.03 -16.42
N ALA A 123 -18.35 -23.93 -15.67
CA ALA A 123 -18.24 -22.58 -16.22
C ALA A 123 -16.86 -22.24 -16.81
N LEU A 124 -15.80 -22.94 -16.37
CA LEU A 124 -14.43 -22.78 -16.89
C LEU A 124 -14.20 -23.62 -18.15
N TYR A 125 -14.84 -24.80 -18.24
CA TYR A 125 -14.66 -25.74 -19.34
C TYR A 125 -15.74 -25.61 -20.44
N GLN A 126 -16.94 -25.18 -20.11
CA GLN A 126 -17.99 -24.87 -21.07
C GLN A 126 -17.97 -23.38 -21.39
N ASN A 127 -18.14 -23.04 -22.66
CA ASN A 127 -18.31 -21.67 -23.09
C ASN A 127 -19.73 -21.20 -22.71
N SER A 128 -19.92 -20.88 -21.44
CA SER A 128 -21.23 -20.56 -20.91
C SER A 128 -21.66 -19.14 -21.25
N SER A 129 -22.94 -18.97 -21.57
CA SER A 129 -23.53 -17.67 -21.89
C SER A 129 -23.55 -16.74 -20.66
N GLN A 130 -23.32 -15.45 -20.90
CA GLN A 130 -23.09 -14.40 -19.87
C GLN A 130 -24.16 -14.31 -18.78
N GLY A 131 -25.39 -14.77 -19.03
CA GLY A 131 -26.50 -14.71 -18.07
C GLY A 131 -26.55 -15.87 -17.06
N GLN A 132 -25.97 -17.04 -17.36
CA GLN A 132 -26.16 -18.24 -16.55
C GLN A 132 -25.26 -18.25 -15.29
N HIS A 133 -24.11 -17.57 -15.34
CA HIS A 133 -23.07 -17.64 -14.30
C HIS A 133 -22.76 -16.31 -13.62
N GLN A 134 -23.64 -15.32 -13.73
CA GLN A 134 -23.47 -14.02 -13.06
C GLN A 134 -23.28 -14.19 -11.54
N SER A 135 -23.93 -15.18 -10.94
CA SER A 135 -23.78 -15.52 -9.52
C SER A 135 -22.35 -15.92 -9.11
N LEU A 136 -21.56 -16.48 -10.03
CA LEU A 136 -20.14 -16.82 -9.78
C LEU A 136 -19.26 -15.55 -9.79
N VAL A 137 -19.58 -14.60 -10.67
CA VAL A 137 -18.91 -13.29 -10.70
C VAL A 137 -19.21 -12.52 -9.41
N ASP A 138 -20.46 -12.58 -8.92
CA ASP A 138 -20.85 -11.96 -7.66
C ASP A 138 -20.10 -12.55 -6.46
N ASP A 139 -19.83 -13.85 -6.45
CA ASP A 139 -19.02 -14.49 -5.41
C ASP A 139 -17.57 -13.97 -5.41
N CYS A 140 -16.99 -13.71 -6.60
CA CYS A 140 -15.68 -13.06 -6.70
C CYS A 140 -15.71 -11.63 -6.15
N VAL A 141 -16.73 -10.84 -6.49
CA VAL A 141 -16.92 -9.48 -5.97
C VAL A 141 -17.07 -9.47 -4.45
N PHE A 142 -17.88 -10.41 -3.92
CA PHE A 142 -18.04 -10.61 -2.49
C PHE A 142 -16.70 -10.91 -1.82
N TRP A 143 -15.94 -11.87 -2.35
CA TRP A 143 -14.64 -12.22 -1.78
C TRP A 143 -13.68 -11.03 -1.78
N ILE A 144 -13.57 -10.28 -2.89
CA ILE A 144 -12.69 -9.10 -2.97
C ILE A 144 -13.11 -8.02 -1.97
N THR A 145 -14.41 -7.90 -1.72
CA THR A 145 -14.96 -6.91 -0.80
C THR A 145 -14.67 -7.27 0.66
N TYR A 146 -14.89 -8.53 1.04
CA TYR A 146 -14.87 -9.00 2.43
C TYR A 146 -13.56 -9.66 2.88
N ALA A 147 -12.83 -10.34 1.99
CA ALA A 147 -11.55 -10.98 2.33
C ALA A 147 -10.39 -9.99 2.37
N LEU A 148 -10.50 -8.86 1.66
CA LEU A 148 -9.47 -7.83 1.59
C LEU A 148 -9.93 -6.53 2.28
N PRO A 149 -9.08 -5.83 3.06
CA PRO A 149 -7.69 -6.15 3.38
C PRO A 149 -7.58 -7.30 4.40
N PRO A 150 -6.60 -8.22 4.24
CA PRO A 150 -6.41 -9.32 5.18
C PRO A 150 -6.19 -8.73 6.56
N LYS A 151 -7.09 -9.06 7.50
CA LYS A 151 -6.93 -8.68 8.89
C LYS A 151 -5.64 -9.36 9.37
N LYS A 152 -4.62 -8.56 9.68
CA LYS A 152 -3.30 -9.05 10.13
C LYS A 152 -3.56 -10.10 11.21
N LYS A 153 -3.31 -11.39 10.93
CA LYS A 153 -3.33 -12.43 11.96
C LYS A 153 -2.37 -11.94 13.02
N ALA A 154 -2.88 -11.66 14.22
CA ALA A 154 -2.03 -11.40 15.37
C ALA A 154 -1.18 -12.67 15.53
N ASN A 155 0.10 -12.56 15.17
CA ASN A 155 1.06 -13.64 15.30
C ASN A 155 1.26 -13.85 16.80
N ASN A 156 0.43 -14.69 17.42
CA ASN A 156 0.78 -15.30 18.70
C ASN A 156 1.94 -16.25 18.39
N ARG A 157 3.15 -15.74 18.61
CA ARG A 157 4.33 -16.55 18.81
C ARG A 157 4.21 -17.12 20.21
N ASP A 158 3.78 -18.38 20.29
CA ASP A 158 4.03 -19.23 21.45
C ASP A 158 5.50 -19.71 21.42
#